data_AF-A0A7J4IDG5-F1
#
_entry.id   AF-A0A7J4IDG5-F1
#
_cell.length_a   1.000
_cell.length_b   1.000
_cell.length_c   1.000
_cell.angle_alpha   90.00
_cell.angle_beta   90.00
_cell.angle_gamma   90.00
#
_symmetry.space_group_name_H-M   'P 1'
#
loop_
_entity.id
_entity.type
_entity.pdbx_description
1 polymer ?
#
loop_
_entity_poly.entity_id
_entity_poly.type
_entity_poly.pdbx_seq_one_letter_code
_entity_poly.pdbx_strand_id
1 'polypeptide(L)' 'MESAVEDLVRLGLREYEARIYTALVGLGEAPVRRIHEVSGVPRPRVYDVLNAL' A
#
# COMPACT_ATOMS: atom_id res chain seq x y z
N MET A 1 13.58 13.13 -7.89
CA MET A 1 12.12 13.06 -7.71
C MET A 1 11.90 11.98 -6.69
N GLU A 2 11.35 12.32 -5.53
CA GLU A 2 10.99 11.34 -4.50
C GLU A 2 9.80 10.52 -4.98
N SER A 3 9.76 9.25 -4.60
CA SER A 3 8.60 8.40 -4.87
C SER A 3 7.48 8.73 -3.87
N ALA A 4 6.22 8.60 -4.29
CA ALA A 4 5.07 8.79 -3.40
C ALA A 4 5.15 7.90 -2.13
N VAL A 5 5.82 6.75 -2.22
CA VAL A 5 6.09 5.87 -1.08
C VAL A 5 7.02 6.53 -0.06
N GLU A 6 8.09 7.18 -0.50
CA GLU A 6 9.03 7.87 0.39
C GLU A 6 8.39 9.07 1.09
N ASP A 7 7.54 9.82 0.39
CA ASP A 7 6.79 10.93 0.98
C ASP A 7 5.84 10.43 2.09
N LEU A 8 5.09 9.36 1.83
CA LEU A 8 4.20 8.75 2.81
C LEU A 8 4.96 8.19 4.02
N VAL A 9 6.15 7.62 3.80
CA VAL A 9 7.00 7.14 4.89
C VAL A 9 7.45 8.30 5.79
N ARG A 10 7.79 9.46 5.22
CA ARG A 10 8.11 10.67 5.99
C ARG A 10 6.93 11.24 6.77
N LEU A 11 5.71 11.00 6.29
CA LEU A 11 4.47 11.35 7.00
C LEU A 11 4.14 10.35 8.12
N GLY A 12 4.94 9.30 8.32
CA GLY A 12 4.83 8.37 9.43
C GLY A 12 4.22 7.02 9.07
N LEU A 13 3.91 6.76 7.80
CA LEU A 13 3.52 5.42 7.36
C LEU A 13 4.75 4.50 7.38
N ARG A 14 4.53 3.22 7.66
CA ARG A 14 5.55 2.21 7.41
C ARG A 14 5.65 1.98 5.90
N GLU A 15 6.80 1.50 5.44
CA GLU A 15 7.04 1.33 4.00
C GLU A 15 5.99 0.41 3.33
N TYR A 16 5.58 -0.67 4.00
CA TYR A 16 4.55 -1.56 3.47
C TYR A 16 3.16 -0.90 3.44
N GLU A 17 2.82 -0.03 4.41
CA GLU A 17 1.59 0.76 4.43
C GLU A 17 1.58 1.75 3.26
N ALA A 18 2.68 2.46 3.05
CA ALA A 18 2.84 3.39 1.95
C ALA A 18 2.73 2.69 0.58
N ARG A 19 3.34 1.52 0.41
CA ARG A 19 3.21 0.70 -0.81
C ARG A 19 1.78 0.22 -1.06
N ILE A 20 1.10 -0.26 -0.03
CA ILE A 20 -0.31 -0.70 -0.13
C ILE A 20 -1.22 0.47 -0.48
N TYR A 21 -1.06 1.61 0.20
CA TYR A 21 -1.86 2.81 -0.05
C TYR A 21 -1.66 3.32 -1.48
N THR A 22 -0.40 3.43 -1.93
CA THR A 22 -0.10 3.88 -3.29
C THR A 22 -0.66 2.92 -4.34
N ALA A 23 -0.58 1.60 -4.10
CA ALA A 23 -1.15 0.60 -4.99
C ALA A 23 -2.68 0.69 -5.05
N LEU A 24 -3.35 0.88 -3.90
CA LEU A 24 -4.80 1.03 -3.83
C LEU A 24 -5.26 2.29 -4.58
N VAL A 25 -4.64 3.44 -4.30
CA VAL A 25 -4.97 4.71 -4.99
C VAL A 25 -4.76 4.60 -6.50
N GLY A 26 -3.67 3.95 -6.95
CA GLY A 26 -3.40 3.75 -8.36
C GLY A 26 -4.34 2.76 -9.06
N LEU A 27 -4.87 1.77 -8.32
CA LEU A 27 -5.80 0.77 -8.84
C LEU A 27 -7.27 1.20 -8.75
N GLY A 28 -7.60 2.14 -7.87
CA GLY A 28 -8.98 2.44 -7.48
C GLY A 28 -9.59 1.29 -6.71
N GLU A 29 -10.65 0.68 -7.25
CA GLU A 29 -11.28 -0.49 -6.67
C GLU A 29 -10.66 -1.77 -7.23
N ALA A 30 -10.00 -2.55 -6.37
CA ALA A 30 -9.34 -3.78 -6.78
C ALA A 30 -9.36 -4.85 -5.69
N PRO A 31 -9.41 -6.14 -6.07
CA PRO A 31 -9.34 -7.23 -5.10
C PRO A 31 -7.95 -7.28 -4.43
N VAL A 32 -7.89 -7.74 -3.19
CA VAL A 32 -6.66 -7.89 -2.39
C VAL A 32 -5.55 -8.64 -3.13
N ARG A 33 -5.91 -9.61 -3.97
CA ARG A 33 -4.97 -10.30 -4.85
C ARG A 33 -4.18 -9.33 -5.73
N ARG A 34 -4.86 -8.37 -6.37
CA ARG A 34 -4.26 -7.41 -7.28
C ARG A 34 -3.42 -6.38 -6.53
N ILE A 35 -3.88 -5.96 -5.35
CA ILE A 35 -3.12 -5.07 -4.46
C ILE A 35 -1.82 -5.74 -4.01
N HIS A 36 -1.86 -7.01 -3.61
CA HIS A 36 -0.67 -7.80 -3.27
C HIS A 36 0.32 -7.88 -4.45
N GLU A 37 -0.17 -8.18 -5.65
CA GLU A 37 0.66 -8.30 -6.86
C GLU A 37 1.34 -6.96 -7.24
N VAL A 38 0.63 -5.84 -7.10
CA VAL A 38 1.16 -4.50 -7.45
C VAL A 38 2.05 -3.92 -6.35
N SER A 39 1.67 -4.09 -5.08
CA SER A 39 2.44 -3.56 -3.95
C SER A 39 3.67 -4.40 -3.59
N GLY A 40 3.69 -5.68 -3.98
CA GLY A 40 4.70 -6.65 -3.56
C GLY A 40 4.61 -7.04 -2.08
N VAL A 41 3.60 -6.57 -1.36
CA VAL A 41 3.43 -6.80 0.09
C VAL A 41 2.59 -8.05 0.33
N PRO A 42 2.99 -8.99 1.20
CA PRO A 42 2.26 -10.23 1.45
C PRO A 42 0.77 -10.02 1.77
N ARG A 43 -0.10 -10.88 1.23
CA ARG A 43 -1.58 -10.81 1.41
C ARG A 43 -2.04 -10.58 2.85
N PRO A 44 -1.52 -11.27 3.89
CA PRO A 44 -1.95 -11.01 5.26
C PRO A 44 -1.73 -9.56 5.69
N ARG A 45 -0.57 -8.98 5.32
CA ARG A 45 -0.24 -7.58 5.61
C ARG A 45 -1.13 -6.60 4.86
N VAL A 46 -1.60 -6.97 3.66
CA VAL A 46 -2.59 -6.15 2.94
C VAL A 46 -3.90 -6.10 3.71
N TYR A 47 -4.39 -7.23 4.24
CA TYR A 47 -5.57 -7.23 5.10
C TYR A 47 -5.35 -6.43 6.40
N ASP A 48 -4.19 -6.57 7.04
CA ASP A 48 -3.88 -5.81 8.26
C ASP A 48 -4.00 -4.29 8.04
N VAL A 49 -3.45 -3.79 6.92
CA VAL A 49 -3.49 -2.36 6.58
C VAL A 49 -4.89 -1.93 6.16
N LEU A 50 -5.56 -2.68 5.29
CA LEU A 50 -6.90 -2.31 4.83
C LEU A 50 -7.94 -2.31 5.97
N ASN A 51 -7.75 -3.11 7.01
CA ASN A 51 -8.59 -3.10 8.20
C ASN A 51 -8.27 -1.94 9.17
N ALA A 52 -7.13 -1.28 9.01
CA ALA A 52 -6.68 -0.18 9.86
C ALA A 52 -6.93 1.21 9.25
N LEU A 53 -7.31 1.26 7.96
CA LEU A 53 -7.81 2.47 7.27
C LEU A 53 -9.26 2.77 7.69
#